data_AF-A0A871RFK1-F1
#
_entry.id   AF-A0A871RFK1-F1
#
_cell.length_a   1.000
_cell.length_b   1.000
_cell.length_c   1.000
_cell.angle_alpha   90.00
_cell.angle_beta   90.00
_cell.angle_gamma   90.00
#
_symmetry.space_group_name_H-M   'P 1'
#
loop_
_entity.id
_entity.type
_entity.pdbx_description
1 polymer ?
#
loop_
_entity_poly.entity_id
_entity_poly.type
_entity_poly.pdbx_seq_one_letter_code
_entity_poly.pdbx_strand_id
1 'polypeptide(L)'
;MSTNFIDYSLIHDLSENFPCFVNPNYGVHPWFSHLFTFENFDQEDGYLTTMEIKRKHYSSIFQPSKEISDELLMALPVPIYFPEFIKRIEQLLLENPKSGIGEIGIDKVFRVPQCGYLGVKECQEWIDNPKLKSKVFECTDRSPFRTSMEHQVKILKQFLLLAKKLHRHISLHCVGNDGKLFNILKEIFGGGNGKTYSSEWIDLHSYSGSIEQIRVYTKSFPNIKFSISKVLNLERYKERLRKAFELHYVGVQNILLESDLGLDGLYWEERQNQKCEDDRYEFLISRKEGAQNRHTGLLKDTFEQLEKLGPGITLQKLDKNYAEYLSISD
;
A
#
# COMPACT_ATOMS: atom_id res chain seq x y z
N MET A 1 3.46 -4.23 4.33
CA MET A 1 2.29 -3.35 4.51
C MET A 1 1.06 -4.14 4.09
N SER A 2 -0.09 -3.95 4.74
CA SER A 2 -1.30 -4.65 4.28
C SER A 2 -1.81 -3.94 3.04
N THR A 3 -2.19 -4.71 2.03
CA THR A 3 -2.77 -4.14 0.80
C THR A 3 -4.27 -4.42 0.73
N ASN A 4 -4.71 -5.58 1.22
CA ASN A 4 -6.10 -6.01 1.25
C ASN A 4 -6.59 -6.28 2.68
N PHE A 5 -7.85 -6.73 2.80
CA PHE A 5 -8.50 -7.01 4.09
C PHE A 5 -8.08 -8.35 4.73
N ILE A 6 -7.32 -9.20 4.04
CA ILE A 6 -6.85 -10.50 4.52
C ILE A 6 -5.44 -10.34 5.11
N ASP A 7 -4.61 -9.49 4.52
CA ASP A 7 -3.19 -9.35 4.89
C ASP A 7 -3.00 -8.73 6.28
N TYR A 8 -3.97 -7.96 6.80
CA TYR A 8 -3.77 -7.20 8.03
C TYR A 8 -3.53 -8.11 9.24
N SER A 9 -4.20 -9.28 9.32
CA SER A 9 -3.98 -10.23 10.41
C SER A 9 -2.63 -10.91 10.28
N LEU A 10 -2.23 -11.31 9.07
CA LEU A 10 -0.92 -11.91 8.81
C LEU A 10 0.22 -10.95 9.20
N ILE A 11 0.06 -9.66 8.89
CA ILE A 11 1.06 -8.64 9.23
C ILE A 11 1.07 -8.35 10.73
N HIS A 12 -0.08 -8.39 11.39
CA HIS A 12 -0.15 -8.30 12.83
C HIS A 12 0.57 -9.47 13.50
N ASP A 13 0.28 -10.70 13.10
CA ASP A 13 0.95 -11.91 13.62
C ASP A 13 2.45 -11.86 13.37
N LEU A 14 2.89 -11.36 12.21
CA LEU A 14 4.31 -11.15 11.92
C LEU A 14 4.95 -10.11 12.84
N SER A 15 4.24 -9.03 13.16
CA SER A 15 4.75 -8.01 14.07
C SER A 15 4.86 -8.50 15.52
N GLU A 16 3.96 -9.37 15.96
CA GLU A 16 4.02 -9.98 17.29
C GLU A 16 5.18 -10.98 17.41
N ASN A 17 5.42 -11.76 16.34
CA ASN A 17 6.52 -12.73 16.32
C ASN A 17 7.90 -12.08 16.11
N PHE A 18 7.97 -10.95 15.40
CA PHE A 18 9.22 -10.27 15.05
C PHE A 18 9.21 -8.76 15.33
N PRO A 19 8.93 -8.32 16.57
CA PRO A 19 8.66 -6.91 16.91
C PRO A 19 9.86 -5.97 16.73
N CYS A 20 11.08 -6.49 16.64
CA CYS A 20 12.28 -5.72 16.35
C CYS A 20 12.54 -5.50 14.85
N PHE A 21 11.89 -6.29 13.98
CA PHE A 21 12.15 -6.29 12.54
C PHE A 21 10.93 -5.86 11.72
N VAL A 22 9.73 -6.07 12.25
CA VAL A 22 8.48 -5.81 11.54
C VAL A 22 7.76 -4.64 12.20
N ASN A 23 7.65 -3.54 11.45
CA ASN A 23 6.74 -2.46 11.78
C ASN A 23 5.45 -2.61 10.95
N PRO A 24 4.31 -3.03 11.54
CA PRO A 24 3.11 -3.31 10.78
C PRO A 24 2.49 -2.00 10.29
N ASN A 25 2.10 -2.00 9.01
CA ASN A 25 1.36 -0.91 8.41
C ASN A 25 0.03 -1.48 7.92
N TYR A 26 -1.06 -0.85 8.34
CA TYR A 26 -2.42 -1.30 8.06
C TYR A 26 -3.16 -0.33 7.15
N GLY A 27 -3.71 -0.83 6.05
CA GLY A 27 -4.35 -0.02 5.02
C GLY A 27 -5.10 -0.86 3.99
N VAL A 28 -5.85 -0.15 3.16
CA VAL A 28 -6.52 -0.68 1.98
C VAL A 28 -5.93 0.00 0.75
N HIS A 29 -5.20 -0.77 -0.03
CA HIS A 29 -4.66 -0.34 -1.30
C HIS A 29 -5.83 -0.02 -2.27
N PRO A 30 -5.74 1.04 -3.10
CA PRO A 30 -6.84 1.42 -4.01
C PRO A 30 -7.29 0.32 -4.96
N TRP A 31 -6.45 -0.68 -5.25
CA TRP A 31 -6.85 -1.85 -6.02
C TRP A 31 -7.99 -2.63 -5.36
N PHE A 32 -8.00 -2.70 -4.02
CA PHE A 32 -9.00 -3.43 -3.23
C PHE A 32 -10.11 -2.54 -2.66
N SER A 33 -10.08 -1.24 -2.96
CA SER A 33 -11.10 -0.27 -2.52
C SER A 33 -12.53 -0.73 -2.84
N HIS A 34 -12.74 -1.37 -4.00
CA HIS A 34 -14.05 -1.85 -4.41
C HIS A 34 -14.67 -2.91 -3.51
N LEU A 35 -13.86 -3.58 -2.69
CA LEU A 35 -14.32 -4.63 -1.78
C LEU A 35 -15.03 -4.07 -0.54
N PHE A 36 -15.06 -2.75 -0.37
CA PHE A 36 -15.60 -2.12 0.83
C PHE A 36 -16.85 -1.31 0.51
N THR A 37 -17.84 -1.38 1.38
CA THR A 37 -19.08 -0.59 1.31
C THR A 37 -19.24 0.30 2.54
N PHE A 38 -19.96 1.40 2.37
CA PHE A 38 -20.44 2.23 3.48
C PHE A 38 -21.93 2.03 3.76
N GLU A 39 -22.61 1.23 2.94
CA GLU A 39 -24.00 0.83 3.14
C GLU A 39 -24.03 -0.39 4.06
N ASN A 40 -24.92 -0.37 5.06
CA ASN A 40 -25.12 -1.49 5.94
C ASN A 40 -26.25 -2.37 5.40
N PHE A 41 -25.88 -3.42 4.66
CA PHE A 41 -26.83 -4.35 4.05
C PHE A 41 -27.51 -5.28 5.06
N ASP A 42 -27.02 -5.37 6.30
CA ASP A 42 -27.65 -6.17 7.37
C ASP A 42 -28.89 -5.49 7.97
N GLN A 43 -29.10 -4.20 7.67
CA GLN A 43 -30.17 -3.37 8.25
C GLN A 43 -31.27 -2.98 7.24
N GLU A 44 -31.24 -3.48 6.00
CA GLU A 44 -32.27 -3.16 5.01
C GLU A 44 -33.58 -3.91 5.29
N ASP A 45 -34.73 -3.23 5.10
CA ASP A 45 -36.11 -3.69 5.37
C ASP A 45 -36.59 -4.87 4.49
N GLY A 46 -35.67 -5.62 3.90
CA GLY A 46 -35.90 -6.86 3.17
C GLY A 46 -34.58 -7.62 3.07
N TYR A 47 -34.62 -8.93 3.34
CA TYR A 47 -33.45 -9.80 3.24
C TYR A 47 -32.96 -9.85 1.78
N LEU A 48 -32.06 -8.94 1.39
CA LEU A 48 -31.40 -8.99 0.09
C LEU A 48 -30.58 -10.28 0.01
N THR A 49 -30.66 -10.96 -1.11
CA THR A 49 -29.78 -12.07 -1.42
C THR A 49 -28.34 -11.57 -1.59
N THR A 50 -27.37 -12.47 -1.41
CA THR A 50 -25.95 -12.20 -1.67
C THR A 50 -25.72 -11.57 -3.05
N MET A 51 -26.42 -12.05 -4.09
CA MET A 51 -26.24 -11.53 -5.45
C MET A 51 -26.79 -10.10 -5.59
N GLU A 52 -27.92 -9.79 -4.96
CA GLU A 52 -28.49 -8.44 -4.96
C GLU A 52 -27.59 -7.45 -4.24
N ILE A 53 -27.01 -7.83 -3.09
CA ILE A 53 -26.02 -7.01 -2.36
C ILE A 53 -24.82 -6.69 -3.25
N LYS A 54 -24.22 -7.73 -3.84
CA LYS A 54 -23.07 -7.56 -4.75
C LYS A 54 -23.43 -6.65 -5.92
N ARG A 55 -24.56 -6.92 -6.60
CA ARG A 55 -25.01 -6.13 -7.76
C ARG A 55 -25.26 -4.68 -7.38
N LYS A 56 -25.94 -4.41 -6.27
CA LYS A 56 -26.25 -3.06 -5.77
C LYS A 56 -24.97 -2.29 -5.47
N HIS A 57 -24.06 -2.87 -4.69
CA HIS A 57 -22.79 -2.24 -4.33
C HIS A 57 -21.92 -2.00 -5.56
N TYR A 58 -21.54 -3.04 -6.30
CA TYR A 58 -20.57 -2.91 -7.39
C TYR A 58 -21.08 -2.02 -8.53
N SER A 59 -22.38 -2.07 -8.85
CA SER A 59 -22.95 -1.17 -9.86
C SER A 59 -22.89 0.30 -9.46
N SER A 60 -22.94 0.61 -8.15
CA SER A 60 -22.87 1.99 -7.65
C SER A 60 -21.45 2.58 -7.71
N ILE A 61 -20.42 1.73 -7.63
CA ILE A 61 -19.03 2.18 -7.54
C ILE A 61 -18.20 1.92 -8.81
N PHE A 62 -18.66 1.07 -9.72
CA PHE A 62 -17.90 0.77 -10.93
C PHE A 62 -18.08 1.80 -12.04
N GLN A 63 -17.00 2.00 -12.78
CA GLN A 63 -16.92 2.87 -13.95
C GLN A 63 -16.27 2.12 -15.11
N PRO A 64 -16.78 2.24 -16.35
CA PRO A 64 -17.99 2.98 -16.72
C PRO A 64 -19.27 2.33 -16.15
N SER A 65 -20.33 3.12 -15.96
CA SER A 65 -21.65 2.62 -15.56
C SER A 65 -22.24 1.75 -16.68
N LYS A 66 -22.04 0.44 -16.57
CA LYS A 66 -22.52 -0.60 -17.49
C LYS A 66 -22.98 -1.81 -16.68
N GLU A 67 -23.77 -2.67 -17.32
CA GLU A 67 -24.20 -3.92 -16.73
C GLU A 67 -22.99 -4.80 -16.38
N ILE A 68 -22.96 -5.26 -15.13
CA ILE A 68 -21.97 -6.20 -14.62
C ILE A 68 -22.52 -7.61 -14.84
N SER A 69 -21.73 -8.47 -15.49
CA SER A 69 -22.12 -9.85 -15.78
C SER A 69 -22.23 -10.66 -14.49
N ASP A 70 -23.11 -11.69 -14.50
CA ASP A 70 -23.27 -12.57 -13.35
C ASP A 70 -21.98 -13.33 -13.02
N GLU A 71 -21.16 -13.66 -14.01
CA GLU A 71 -19.86 -14.32 -13.79
C GLU A 71 -18.91 -13.46 -12.97
N LEU A 72 -18.83 -12.16 -13.28
CA LEU A 72 -18.00 -11.24 -12.51
C LEU A 72 -18.56 -11.02 -11.10
N LEU A 73 -19.87 -10.91 -10.94
CA LEU A 73 -20.50 -10.79 -9.62
C LEU A 73 -20.35 -12.07 -8.79
N MET A 74 -20.37 -13.25 -9.42
CA MET A 74 -20.06 -14.52 -8.75
C MET A 74 -18.62 -14.54 -8.25
N ALA A 75 -17.67 -14.03 -9.05
CA ALA A 75 -16.25 -13.98 -8.69
C ALA A 75 -15.90 -12.92 -7.63
N LEU A 76 -16.66 -11.83 -7.55
CA LEU A 76 -16.46 -10.79 -6.54
C LEU A 76 -17.07 -11.22 -5.18
N PRO A 77 -16.46 -10.87 -4.03
CA PRO A 77 -17.02 -11.20 -2.72
C PRO A 77 -18.24 -10.36 -2.36
N VAL A 78 -18.88 -10.67 -1.23
CA VAL A 78 -19.79 -9.71 -0.58
C VAL A 78 -18.93 -8.55 -0.07
N PRO A 79 -19.32 -7.28 -0.33
CA PRO A 79 -18.54 -6.14 0.13
C PRO A 79 -18.52 -6.04 1.65
N ILE A 80 -17.34 -5.69 2.18
CA ILE A 80 -17.06 -5.57 3.60
C ILE A 80 -17.56 -4.21 4.10
N TYR A 81 -18.28 -4.19 5.22
CA TYR A 81 -18.72 -2.95 5.83
C TYR A 81 -17.52 -2.16 6.39
N PHE A 82 -17.15 -1.10 5.68
CA PHE A 82 -15.94 -0.32 5.95
C PHE A 82 -15.90 0.28 7.37
N PRO A 83 -17.00 0.83 7.93
CA PRO A 83 -16.98 1.38 9.28
C PRO A 83 -16.62 0.38 10.38
N GLU A 84 -16.93 -0.90 10.22
CA GLU A 84 -16.50 -1.94 11.16
C GLU A 84 -15.04 -2.31 10.93
N PHE A 85 -14.64 -2.47 9.67
CA PHE A 85 -13.25 -2.76 9.31
C PHE A 85 -12.29 -1.69 9.84
N ILE A 86 -12.56 -0.41 9.63
CA ILE A 86 -11.66 0.66 10.10
C ILE A 86 -11.60 0.75 11.63
N LYS A 87 -12.67 0.38 12.35
CA LYS A 87 -12.64 0.26 13.82
C LYS A 87 -11.70 -0.85 14.26
N ARG A 88 -11.68 -1.99 13.55
CA ARG A 88 -10.72 -3.06 13.82
C ARG A 88 -9.29 -2.59 13.58
N ILE A 89 -9.03 -1.87 12.48
CA ILE A 89 -7.70 -1.30 12.22
C ILE A 89 -7.30 -0.29 13.30
N GLU A 90 -8.22 0.56 13.75
CA GLU A 90 -7.96 1.49 14.86
C GLU A 90 -7.53 0.77 16.14
N GLN A 91 -8.14 -0.37 16.48
CA GLN A 91 -7.72 -1.17 17.64
C GLN A 91 -6.28 -1.68 17.49
N LEU A 92 -5.94 -2.26 16.34
CA LEU A 92 -4.57 -2.77 16.08
C LEU A 92 -3.53 -1.64 16.14
N LEU A 93 -3.88 -0.46 15.63
CA LEU A 93 -3.01 0.72 15.70
C LEU A 93 -2.79 1.21 17.14
N LEU A 94 -3.78 1.05 18.02
CA LEU A 94 -3.66 1.41 19.44
C LEU A 94 -2.84 0.38 20.22
N GLU A 95 -2.93 -0.89 19.85
CA GLU A 95 -2.15 -2.00 20.44
C GLU A 95 -0.64 -1.86 20.17
N ASN A 96 -0.26 -1.40 18.97
CA ASN A 96 1.15 -1.21 18.60
C ASN A 96 1.47 0.27 18.31
N PRO A 97 2.10 1.00 19.25
CA PRO A 97 2.47 2.40 19.06
C PRO A 97 3.40 2.70 17.88
N LYS A 98 4.15 1.71 17.39
CA LYS A 98 5.07 1.87 16.24
C LYS A 98 4.37 1.70 14.90
N SER A 99 3.20 1.07 14.89
CA SER A 99 2.45 0.75 13.67
C SER A 99 2.11 2.00 12.85
N GLY A 100 1.98 1.82 11.54
CA GLY A 100 1.61 2.87 10.60
C GLY A 100 0.33 2.56 9.84
N ILE A 101 -0.06 3.49 8.97
CA ILE A 101 -1.19 3.31 8.07
C ILE A 101 -0.69 3.24 6.63
N GLY A 102 -0.88 2.09 6.00
CA GLY A 102 -0.41 1.84 4.65
C GLY A 102 -0.57 0.38 4.27
N GLU A 103 -0.70 0.05 2.99
CA GLU A 103 -0.68 0.99 1.87
C GLU A 103 -2.11 1.52 1.60
N ILE A 104 -2.28 2.84 1.50
CA ILE A 104 -3.57 3.49 1.18
C ILE A 104 -3.38 4.43 -0.01
N GLY A 105 -4.43 4.76 -0.77
CA GLY A 105 -4.20 5.70 -1.86
C GLY A 105 -5.29 5.80 -2.91
N ILE A 106 -4.89 6.29 -4.09
CA ILE A 106 -5.73 6.39 -5.29
C ILE A 106 -4.99 5.91 -6.53
N ASP A 107 -5.68 5.16 -7.39
CA ASP A 107 -5.14 4.61 -8.63
C ASP A 107 -6.12 4.85 -9.79
N LYS A 108 -5.70 5.65 -10.78
CA LYS A 108 -6.53 5.95 -11.96
C LYS A 108 -6.65 4.79 -12.93
N VAL A 109 -5.60 3.98 -13.02
CA VAL A 109 -5.35 3.08 -14.16
C VAL A 109 -5.78 1.66 -13.87
N PHE A 110 -5.79 1.27 -12.60
CA PHE A 110 -6.22 -0.05 -12.15
C PHE A 110 -7.60 -0.40 -12.69
N ARG A 111 -7.74 -1.65 -13.14
CA ARG A 111 -8.99 -2.26 -13.57
C ARG A 111 -9.20 -3.51 -12.73
N VAL A 112 -10.43 -3.72 -12.30
CA VAL A 112 -10.81 -4.90 -11.52
C VAL A 112 -10.57 -6.14 -12.37
N PRO A 113 -9.79 -7.13 -11.92
CA PRO A 113 -9.57 -8.36 -12.68
C PRO A 113 -10.87 -9.14 -12.86
N GLN A 114 -11.00 -9.88 -13.97
CA GLN A 114 -12.21 -10.64 -14.26
C GLN A 114 -12.48 -11.75 -13.24
N CYS A 115 -11.44 -12.24 -12.56
CA CYS A 115 -11.54 -13.19 -11.45
C CYS A 115 -11.84 -12.55 -10.09
N GLY A 116 -12.07 -11.24 -10.01
CA GLY A 116 -12.30 -10.53 -8.75
C GLY A 116 -11.03 -10.25 -7.92
N TYR A 117 -9.96 -11.04 -8.07
CA TYR A 117 -8.61 -10.91 -7.47
C TYR A 117 -8.54 -10.74 -5.95
N LEU A 118 -7.94 -11.71 -5.23
CA LEU A 118 -7.58 -11.72 -3.79
C LEU A 118 -8.59 -11.11 -2.78
N GLY A 119 -9.85 -10.95 -3.19
CA GLY A 119 -10.93 -10.46 -2.33
C GLY A 119 -11.88 -11.55 -1.86
N VAL A 120 -11.64 -12.79 -2.25
CA VAL A 120 -12.63 -13.88 -2.19
C VAL A 120 -12.41 -14.67 -0.89
N LYS A 121 -13.45 -14.88 -0.08
CA LYS A 121 -13.35 -15.67 1.16
C LYS A 121 -12.99 -17.13 0.85
N GLU A 122 -13.36 -17.60 -0.34
CA GLU A 122 -12.98 -18.86 -0.96
C GLU A 122 -11.47 -18.94 -1.34
N CYS A 123 -10.67 -17.88 -1.13
CA CYS A 123 -9.21 -17.95 -1.21
C CYS A 123 -8.59 -18.93 -0.19
N GLN A 124 -9.26 -19.23 0.93
CA GLN A 124 -8.76 -20.23 1.88
C GLN A 124 -8.70 -21.62 1.23
N GLU A 125 -9.73 -22.00 0.45
CA GLU A 125 -9.71 -23.25 -0.32
C GLU A 125 -8.60 -23.27 -1.38
N TRP A 126 -8.13 -22.10 -1.85
CA TRP A 126 -7.04 -21.98 -2.82
C TRP A 126 -5.65 -22.08 -2.16
N ILE A 127 -5.55 -21.68 -0.89
CA ILE A 127 -4.39 -21.93 -0.04
C ILE A 127 -4.30 -23.43 0.25
N ASP A 128 -5.42 -24.03 0.62
CA ASP A 128 -5.53 -25.44 1.03
C ASP A 128 -5.45 -26.42 -0.16
N ASN A 129 -5.87 -25.99 -1.37
CA ASN A 129 -5.83 -26.80 -2.59
C ASN A 129 -5.10 -26.11 -3.77
N PRO A 130 -3.76 -26.26 -3.84
CA PRO A 130 -2.92 -25.61 -4.84
C PRO A 130 -3.22 -25.96 -6.30
N LYS A 131 -3.97 -27.04 -6.58
CA LYS A 131 -4.36 -27.44 -7.93
C LYS A 131 -5.47 -26.56 -8.51
N LEU A 132 -6.20 -25.83 -7.66
CA LEU A 132 -7.19 -24.82 -8.09
C LEU A 132 -6.53 -23.49 -8.51
N LYS A 133 -5.25 -23.28 -8.19
CA LYS A 133 -4.51 -22.04 -8.50
C LYS A 133 -4.35 -21.77 -10.00
N SER A 134 -4.25 -22.81 -10.86
CA SER A 134 -3.88 -22.58 -12.26
C SER A 134 -4.92 -21.76 -13.03
N LYS A 135 -6.23 -22.02 -12.84
CA LYS A 135 -7.29 -21.30 -13.57
C LYS A 135 -7.49 -19.83 -13.16
N VAL A 136 -7.15 -19.46 -11.92
CA VAL A 136 -7.44 -18.13 -11.37
C VAL A 136 -6.28 -17.16 -11.57
N PHE A 137 -5.03 -17.63 -11.47
CA PHE A 137 -3.83 -16.85 -11.81
C PHE A 137 -3.62 -16.72 -13.33
N GLU A 138 -4.23 -17.60 -14.13
CA GLU A 138 -4.34 -17.43 -15.61
C GLU A 138 -5.35 -16.33 -15.99
N CYS A 139 -6.17 -15.83 -15.06
CA CYS A 139 -7.12 -14.76 -15.33
C CYS A 139 -6.41 -13.39 -15.31
N THR A 140 -5.52 -13.18 -16.28
CA THR A 140 -4.88 -11.89 -16.57
C THR A 140 -5.85 -10.88 -17.20
N ASP A 141 -7.03 -11.35 -17.60
CA ASP A 141 -8.03 -10.54 -18.26
C ASP A 141 -8.61 -9.52 -17.29
N ARG A 142 -8.37 -8.25 -17.60
CA ARG A 142 -8.92 -7.13 -16.86
C ARG A 142 -10.36 -6.93 -17.30
N SER A 143 -11.28 -6.89 -16.35
CA SER A 143 -12.65 -6.44 -16.63
C SER A 143 -12.62 -5.01 -17.18
N PRO A 144 -13.69 -4.54 -17.86
CA PRO A 144 -13.76 -3.15 -18.31
C PRO A 144 -13.92 -2.16 -17.15
N PHE A 145 -14.14 -2.65 -15.92
CA PHE A 145 -14.51 -1.84 -14.77
C PHE A 145 -13.30 -1.35 -13.97
N ARG A 146 -13.45 -0.14 -13.44
CA ARG A 146 -12.60 0.48 -12.43
C ARG A 146 -13.47 0.89 -11.26
N THR A 147 -12.91 0.90 -10.06
CA THR A 147 -13.53 1.60 -8.93
C THR A 147 -13.56 3.09 -9.22
N SER A 148 -14.70 3.74 -8.98
CA SER A 148 -14.86 5.17 -9.14
C SER A 148 -13.86 5.92 -8.26
N MET A 149 -13.34 7.02 -8.79
CA MET A 149 -12.39 7.86 -8.05
C MET A 149 -13.02 8.42 -6.78
N GLU A 150 -14.33 8.69 -6.79
CA GLU A 150 -15.07 9.14 -5.61
C GLU A 150 -15.02 8.08 -4.49
N HIS A 151 -15.27 6.81 -4.82
CA HIS A 151 -15.23 5.74 -3.85
C HIS A 151 -13.81 5.49 -3.30
N GLN A 152 -12.78 5.49 -4.16
CA GLN A 152 -11.38 5.40 -3.71
C GLN A 152 -11.01 6.55 -2.75
N VAL A 153 -11.38 7.80 -3.09
CA VAL A 153 -11.14 8.97 -2.24
C VAL A 153 -11.89 8.87 -0.92
N LYS A 154 -13.13 8.35 -0.92
CA LYS A 154 -13.93 8.16 0.30
C LYS A 154 -13.21 7.27 1.31
N ILE A 155 -12.67 6.13 0.86
CA ILE A 155 -11.87 5.21 1.69
C ILE A 155 -10.56 5.88 2.15
N LEU A 156 -9.81 6.47 1.22
CA LEU A 156 -8.56 7.16 1.54
C LEU A 156 -8.75 8.22 2.64
N LYS A 157 -9.79 9.05 2.53
CA LYS A 157 -10.07 10.10 3.54
C LYS A 157 -10.30 9.53 4.93
N GLN A 158 -10.95 8.37 5.07
CA GLN A 158 -11.16 7.75 6.38
C GLN A 158 -9.83 7.35 7.03
N PHE A 159 -8.92 6.74 6.27
CA PHE A 159 -7.59 6.40 6.75
C PHE A 159 -6.73 7.63 7.08
N LEU A 160 -6.77 8.68 6.25
CA LEU A 160 -6.04 9.92 6.51
C LEU A 160 -6.53 10.63 7.78
N LEU A 161 -7.85 10.62 8.02
CA LEU A 161 -8.43 11.16 9.25
C LEU A 161 -8.03 10.33 10.47
N LEU A 162 -7.99 9.00 10.34
CA LEU A 162 -7.51 8.11 11.40
C LEU A 162 -6.03 8.35 11.71
N ALA A 163 -5.19 8.48 10.68
CA ALA A 163 -3.77 8.81 10.82
C ALA A 163 -3.58 10.14 11.54
N LYS A 164 -4.36 11.15 11.16
CA LYS A 164 -4.34 12.46 11.82
C LYS A 164 -4.78 12.38 13.28
N LYS A 165 -5.81 11.59 13.59
CA LYS A 165 -6.35 11.40 14.94
C LYS A 165 -5.35 10.71 15.85
N LEU A 166 -4.71 9.64 15.36
CA LEU A 166 -3.82 8.81 16.15
C LEU A 166 -2.37 9.26 16.11
N HIS A 167 -2.05 10.27 15.30
CA HIS A 167 -0.67 10.63 14.97
C HIS A 167 0.06 9.36 14.48
N ARG A 168 -0.28 8.93 13.26
CA ARG A 168 0.38 7.80 12.58
C ARG A 168 1.00 8.23 11.25
N HIS A 169 2.18 7.66 10.96
CA HIS A 169 2.83 7.79 9.67
C HIS A 169 1.99 7.09 8.61
N ILE A 170 2.03 7.61 7.40
CA ILE A 170 1.24 7.12 6.28
C ILE A 170 2.12 6.78 5.11
N SER A 171 1.87 5.63 4.47
CA SER A 171 2.44 5.28 3.17
C SER A 171 1.35 5.30 2.10
N LEU A 172 1.56 6.13 1.08
CA LEU A 172 0.55 6.54 0.10
C LEU A 172 0.87 6.05 -1.31
N HIS A 173 -0.05 5.28 -1.88
CA HIS A 173 -0.09 4.94 -3.30
C HIS A 173 -0.73 6.06 -4.12
N CYS A 174 -0.11 6.39 -5.25
CA CYS A 174 -0.70 7.31 -6.22
C CYS A 174 -0.30 6.96 -7.64
N VAL A 175 -1.28 6.67 -8.49
CA VAL A 175 -1.03 6.52 -9.93
C VAL A 175 -1.97 7.42 -10.73
N GLY A 176 -1.37 8.37 -11.46
CA GLY A 176 -2.05 9.21 -12.44
C GLY A 176 -2.98 10.28 -11.87
N ASN A 177 -2.88 10.61 -10.58
CA ASN A 177 -3.75 11.59 -9.90
C ASN A 177 -3.05 12.42 -8.80
N ASP A 178 -1.74 12.68 -8.88
CA ASP A 178 -1.00 13.38 -7.81
C ASP A 178 -1.59 14.73 -7.43
N GLY A 179 -2.11 15.51 -8.37
CA GLY A 179 -2.75 16.80 -8.06
C GLY A 179 -3.99 16.65 -7.18
N LYS A 180 -4.75 15.56 -7.35
CA LYS A 180 -5.91 15.25 -6.50
C LYS A 180 -5.45 14.77 -5.13
N LEU A 181 -4.44 13.89 -5.06
CA LEU A 181 -3.86 13.46 -3.80
C LEU A 181 -3.33 14.66 -2.99
N PHE A 182 -2.55 15.54 -3.62
CA PHE A 182 -2.03 16.76 -3.02
C PHE A 182 -3.14 17.62 -2.39
N ASN A 183 -4.24 17.85 -3.13
CA ASN A 183 -5.37 18.64 -2.63
C ASN A 183 -6.04 17.98 -1.41
N ILE A 184 -6.19 16.65 -1.41
CA ILE A 184 -6.74 15.90 -0.27
C ILE A 184 -5.82 16.02 0.94
N LEU A 185 -4.51 15.86 0.76
CA LEU A 185 -3.55 16.02 1.84
C LEU A 185 -3.54 17.45 2.38
N LYS A 186 -3.64 18.46 1.50
CA LYS A 186 -3.70 19.87 1.90
C LYS A 186 -4.98 20.18 2.67
N GLU A 187 -6.12 19.62 2.26
CA GLU A 187 -7.40 19.72 2.98
C GLU A 187 -7.29 19.16 4.39
N ILE A 188 -6.70 17.97 4.54
CA ILE A 188 -6.65 17.25 5.82
C ILE A 188 -5.53 17.77 6.74
N PHE A 189 -4.33 18.03 6.21
CA PHE A 189 -3.15 18.36 6.99
C PHE A 189 -2.70 19.83 6.91
N GLY A 190 -3.22 20.62 5.95
CA GLY A 190 -2.78 22.00 5.72
C GLY A 190 -3.46 23.08 6.57
N GLY A 191 -4.45 22.75 7.40
CA GLY A 191 -5.41 23.72 7.99
C GLY A 191 -5.21 24.14 9.46
N GLY A 192 -4.02 24.06 10.05
CA GLY A 192 -3.80 24.46 11.45
C GLY A 192 -3.25 25.89 11.59
N ASN A 193 -3.94 26.75 12.35
CA ASN A 193 -3.54 28.12 12.74
C ASN A 193 -2.10 28.22 13.29
N GLY A 194 -1.09 28.25 12.42
CA GLY A 194 0.32 28.34 12.82
C GLY A 194 0.88 27.09 13.51
N LYS A 195 0.07 26.05 13.73
CA LYS A 195 0.51 24.69 14.07
C LYS A 195 0.28 23.81 12.86
N THR A 196 1.25 23.79 11.96
CA THR A 196 1.39 22.73 10.95
C THR A 196 1.22 21.40 11.68
N TYR A 197 0.43 20.47 11.16
CA TYR A 197 0.41 19.09 11.65
C TYR A 197 1.86 18.61 11.73
N SER A 198 2.39 18.55 12.95
CA SER A 198 3.84 18.47 13.18
C SER A 198 4.31 17.06 13.52
N SER A 199 3.42 16.07 13.55
CA SER A 199 3.72 14.84 14.27
C SER A 199 4.11 13.66 13.40
N GLU A 200 3.83 13.61 12.08
CA GLU A 200 4.04 12.36 11.35
C GLU A 200 4.55 12.54 9.93
N TRP A 201 5.35 11.58 9.48
CA TRP A 201 5.87 11.48 8.13
C TRP A 201 4.74 11.08 7.16
N ILE A 202 4.70 11.76 6.03
CA ILE A 202 3.85 11.38 4.89
C ILE A 202 4.77 10.77 3.84
N ASP A 203 4.67 9.48 3.61
CA ASP A 203 5.45 8.77 2.60
C ASP A 203 4.64 8.60 1.31
N LEU A 204 5.23 9.01 0.19
CA LEU A 204 4.75 8.71 -1.15
C LEU A 204 5.49 7.46 -1.64
N HIS A 205 4.82 6.31 -1.52
CA HIS A 205 5.32 5.01 -1.94
C HIS A 205 5.56 4.98 -3.45
N SER A 206 6.68 4.37 -3.87
CA SER A 206 7.05 4.18 -5.27
C SER A 206 6.82 5.41 -6.15
N TYR A 207 7.27 6.57 -5.67
CA TYR A 207 6.94 7.85 -6.27
C TYR A 207 7.44 8.00 -7.72
N SER A 208 6.50 8.23 -8.64
CA SER A 208 6.77 8.36 -10.09
C SER A 208 6.36 9.70 -10.70
N GLY A 209 6.00 10.67 -9.85
CA GLY A 209 5.55 12.00 -10.25
C GLY A 209 6.65 12.88 -10.86
N SER A 210 6.26 14.11 -11.22
CA SER A 210 7.15 15.08 -11.85
C SER A 210 8.03 15.84 -10.84
N ILE A 211 9.07 16.50 -11.35
CA ILE A 211 9.97 17.36 -10.57
C ILE A 211 9.19 18.53 -9.93
N GLU A 212 8.23 19.10 -10.64
CA GLU A 212 7.39 20.18 -10.10
C GLU A 212 6.48 19.69 -8.98
N GLN A 213 5.97 18.46 -9.08
CA GLN A 213 5.20 17.84 -7.99
C GLN A 213 6.08 17.61 -6.76
N ILE A 214 7.32 17.13 -6.92
CA ILE A 214 8.29 17.01 -5.80
C ILE A 214 8.43 18.37 -5.10
N ARG A 215 8.71 19.43 -5.87
CA ARG A 215 8.86 20.79 -5.33
C ARG A 215 7.63 21.25 -4.54
N VAL A 216 6.44 21.02 -5.09
CA VAL A 216 5.17 21.43 -4.47
C VAL A 216 4.90 20.64 -3.18
N TYR A 217 5.14 19.33 -3.18
CA TYR A 217 5.02 18.48 -1.99
C TYR A 217 6.00 18.91 -0.90
N THR A 218 7.31 18.98 -1.20
CA THR A 218 8.35 19.36 -0.22
C THR A 218 8.08 20.74 0.39
N LYS A 219 7.60 21.69 -0.40
CA LYS A 219 7.26 23.03 0.10
C LYS A 219 6.04 23.03 1.03
N SER A 220 5.07 22.14 0.78
CA SER A 220 3.79 22.13 1.50
C SER A 220 3.82 21.23 2.73
N PHE A 221 4.65 20.18 2.72
CA PHE A 221 4.74 19.17 3.76
C PHE A 221 6.22 18.95 4.12
N PRO A 222 6.74 19.62 5.16
CA PRO A 222 8.16 19.56 5.52
C PRO A 222 8.69 18.14 5.79
N ASN A 223 7.83 17.27 6.33
CA ASN A 223 8.13 15.88 6.66
C ASN A 223 7.69 14.89 5.56
N ILE A 224 7.53 15.34 4.31
CA ILE A 224 7.24 14.43 3.20
C ILE A 224 8.44 13.52 2.92
N LYS A 225 8.15 12.26 2.64
CA LYS A 225 9.06 11.25 2.15
C LYS A 225 8.66 10.78 0.77
N PHE A 226 9.66 10.40 0.00
CA PHE A 226 9.51 9.73 -1.29
C PHE A 226 10.25 8.40 -1.17
N SER A 227 9.50 7.30 -1.18
CA SER A 227 10.11 5.97 -1.24
C SER A 227 10.52 5.64 -2.67
N ILE A 228 11.76 5.17 -2.80
CA ILE A 228 12.45 4.95 -4.06
C ILE A 228 12.95 3.51 -4.11
N SER A 229 12.51 2.77 -5.11
CA SER A 229 13.05 1.47 -5.48
C SER A 229 13.92 1.55 -6.73
N LYS A 230 14.78 0.54 -6.91
CA LYS A 230 15.58 0.43 -8.14
C LYS A 230 14.68 0.25 -9.36
N VAL A 231 13.83 -0.77 -9.32
CA VAL A 231 13.11 -1.29 -10.49
C VAL A 231 12.02 -0.33 -10.94
N LEU A 232 11.24 0.24 -10.01
CA LEU A 232 10.15 1.13 -10.40
C LEU A 232 10.61 2.57 -10.60
N ASN A 233 11.54 3.06 -9.78
CA ASN A 233 11.89 4.47 -9.76
C ASN A 233 13.18 4.76 -10.51
N LEU A 234 14.30 4.15 -10.13
CA LEU A 234 15.60 4.51 -10.69
C LEU A 234 15.78 4.06 -12.14
N GLU A 235 15.35 2.86 -12.50
CA GLU A 235 15.45 2.40 -13.89
C GLU A 235 14.65 3.26 -14.87
N ARG A 236 13.58 3.93 -14.41
CA ARG A 236 12.65 4.68 -15.26
C ARG A 236 12.78 6.20 -15.13
N TYR A 237 13.12 6.70 -13.95
CA TYR A 237 12.99 8.11 -13.58
C TYR A 237 14.23 8.69 -12.90
N LYS A 238 15.37 8.00 -12.92
CA LYS A 238 16.65 8.44 -12.33
C LYS A 238 17.02 9.89 -12.68
N GLU A 239 16.89 10.29 -13.94
CA GLU A 239 17.23 11.65 -14.37
C GLU A 239 16.30 12.72 -13.76
N ARG A 240 15.03 12.37 -13.48
CA ARG A 240 14.10 13.29 -12.81
C ARG A 240 14.54 13.50 -11.37
N LEU A 241 14.89 12.42 -10.67
CA LEU A 241 15.35 12.48 -9.29
C LEU A 241 16.68 13.24 -9.18
N ARG A 242 17.64 12.96 -10.08
CA ARG A 242 18.90 13.72 -10.19
C ARG A 242 18.65 15.21 -10.30
N LYS A 243 17.80 15.61 -11.24
CA LYS A 243 17.48 17.03 -11.46
C LYS A 243 16.73 17.64 -10.26
N ALA A 244 15.89 16.89 -9.56
CA ALA A 244 15.25 17.37 -8.33
C ALA A 244 16.27 17.66 -7.21
N PHE A 245 17.31 16.83 -7.08
CA PHE A 245 18.44 17.08 -6.17
C PHE A 245 19.26 18.30 -6.60
N GLU A 246 19.64 18.39 -7.89
CA GLU A 246 20.39 19.54 -8.43
C GLU A 246 19.65 20.88 -8.21
N LEU A 247 18.33 20.87 -8.34
CA LEU A 247 17.47 22.03 -8.09
C LEU A 247 17.14 22.26 -6.60
N HIS A 248 17.62 21.40 -5.70
CA HIS A 248 17.38 21.49 -4.26
C HIS A 248 15.87 21.42 -3.89
N TYR A 249 15.07 20.76 -4.72
CA TYR A 249 13.64 20.54 -4.47
C TYR A 249 13.39 19.35 -3.53
N VAL A 250 14.39 18.50 -3.37
CA VAL A 250 14.39 17.34 -2.49
C VAL A 250 15.79 17.21 -1.87
N GLY A 251 15.85 16.82 -0.60
CA GLY A 251 17.11 16.47 0.07
C GLY A 251 17.12 15.01 0.52
N VAL A 252 18.26 14.55 1.04
CA VAL A 252 18.43 13.18 1.55
C VAL A 252 17.39 12.87 2.63
N GLN A 253 17.06 13.86 3.46
CA GLN A 253 16.02 13.78 4.50
C GLN A 253 14.62 13.48 3.96
N ASN A 254 14.37 13.63 2.66
CA ASN A 254 13.09 13.33 2.04
C ASN A 254 13.06 11.96 1.37
N ILE A 255 14.16 11.19 1.36
CA ILE A 255 14.22 9.90 0.66
C ILE A 255 14.10 8.73 1.63
N LEU A 256 13.28 7.76 1.25
CA LEU A 256 13.30 6.40 1.76
C LEU A 256 13.67 5.44 0.62
N LEU A 257 14.32 4.33 0.96
CA LEU A 257 14.58 3.17 0.10
C LEU A 257 13.50 2.12 0.31
N GLU A 258 13.13 1.47 -0.77
CA GLU A 258 12.26 0.30 -0.72
C GLU A 258 12.65 -0.69 -1.80
N SER A 259 12.32 -1.97 -1.59
CA SER A 259 12.46 -2.98 -2.64
C SER A 259 11.22 -3.04 -3.54
N ASP A 260 10.07 -2.61 -3.02
CA ASP A 260 8.73 -2.83 -3.59
C ASP A 260 8.50 -4.28 -4.06
N LEU A 261 8.81 -5.23 -3.16
CA LEU A 261 8.60 -6.65 -3.41
C LEU A 261 7.56 -7.15 -2.42
N GLY A 262 6.55 -7.84 -2.91
CA GLY A 262 5.64 -8.61 -2.06
C GLY A 262 6.36 -9.81 -1.44
N LEU A 263 5.93 -10.22 -0.25
CA LEU A 263 6.46 -11.42 0.41
C LEU A 263 6.27 -12.67 -0.46
N ASP A 264 5.22 -12.70 -1.27
CA ASP A 264 4.94 -13.78 -2.21
C ASP A 264 5.95 -13.86 -3.37
N GLY A 265 6.59 -12.74 -3.71
CA GLY A 265 7.58 -12.64 -4.80
C GLY A 265 8.89 -13.39 -4.53
N LEU A 266 9.09 -13.86 -3.30
CA LEU A 266 10.26 -14.64 -2.88
C LEU A 266 10.14 -16.14 -3.22
N TYR A 267 8.92 -16.66 -3.43
CA TYR A 267 8.69 -18.10 -3.64
C TYR A 267 8.73 -18.54 -5.10
N TRP A 268 8.85 -17.62 -6.06
CA TRP A 268 8.60 -17.94 -7.46
C TRP A 268 9.84 -18.33 -8.28
N GLU A 269 11.06 -18.14 -7.76
CA GLU A 269 12.28 -18.53 -8.50
C GLU A 269 13.01 -19.73 -7.90
N GLU A 270 12.83 -20.06 -6.62
CA GLU A 270 13.48 -21.22 -6.02
C GLU A 270 12.47 -22.31 -5.63
N ARG A 271 12.56 -23.41 -6.38
CA ARG A 271 12.02 -24.76 -6.11
C ARG A 271 10.64 -25.03 -6.70
N GLN A 272 10.69 -25.56 -7.92
CA GLN A 272 9.67 -26.47 -8.45
C GLN A 272 9.36 -27.69 -7.55
N ASN A 273 9.99 -27.91 -6.37
CA ASN A 273 9.84 -29.19 -5.67
C ASN A 273 10.02 -29.24 -4.14
N GLN A 274 9.85 -28.17 -3.36
CA GLN A 274 9.72 -28.33 -1.90
C GLN A 274 9.06 -27.11 -1.24
N LYS A 275 7.81 -27.29 -0.81
CA LYS A 275 7.09 -26.33 0.04
C LYS A 275 7.50 -26.58 1.49
N CYS A 276 8.18 -25.63 2.11
CA CYS A 276 8.25 -25.57 3.57
C CYS A 276 7.57 -24.27 4.01
N GLU A 277 6.47 -24.40 4.74
CA GLU A 277 5.72 -23.28 5.30
C GLU A 277 6.49 -22.53 6.40
N ASP A 278 7.49 -23.19 6.99
CA ASP A 278 8.34 -22.65 8.07
C ASP A 278 9.49 -21.77 7.55
N ASP A 279 9.94 -21.97 6.30
CA ASP A 279 10.97 -21.13 5.65
C ASP A 279 10.44 -19.75 5.25
N ARG A 280 9.11 -19.56 5.28
CA ARG A 280 8.43 -18.38 4.76
C ARG A 280 8.85 -17.07 5.41
N TYR A 281 9.17 -17.16 6.71
CA TYR A 281 9.49 -16.01 7.53
C TYR A 281 10.96 -16.00 7.94
N GLU A 282 11.59 -17.18 8.09
CA GLU A 282 13.03 -17.27 8.32
C GLU A 282 13.78 -16.50 7.23
N PHE A 283 13.41 -16.57 5.95
CA PHE A 283 14.13 -15.87 4.89
C PHE A 283 14.18 -14.33 5.04
N LEU A 284 13.13 -13.71 5.58
CA LEU A 284 13.06 -12.25 5.77
C LEU A 284 13.98 -11.75 6.89
N ILE A 285 14.27 -12.60 7.87
CA ILE A 285 15.01 -12.29 9.10
C ILE A 285 16.32 -13.08 9.24
N SER A 286 16.57 -14.04 8.36
CA SER A 286 17.68 -14.98 8.40
C SER A 286 18.99 -14.27 8.09
N ARG A 287 19.94 -14.42 9.02
CA ARG A 287 21.36 -14.10 8.81
C ARG A 287 22.17 -15.31 8.31
N LYS A 288 21.52 -16.38 7.83
CA LYS A 288 22.25 -17.57 7.32
C LYS A 288 23.15 -17.15 6.16
N GLU A 289 24.45 -17.35 6.34
CA GLU A 289 25.47 -17.17 5.30
C GLU A 289 25.07 -17.97 4.05
N GLY A 290 24.94 -17.29 2.90
CA GLY A 290 24.60 -17.91 1.63
C GLY A 290 23.13 -17.81 1.18
N ALA A 291 22.20 -17.36 2.03
CA ALA A 291 20.84 -17.04 1.58
C ALA A 291 20.82 -15.67 0.88
N GLN A 292 20.63 -15.63 -0.45
CA GLN A 292 20.47 -14.36 -1.17
C GLN A 292 19.11 -13.74 -0.84
N ASN A 293 19.04 -12.89 0.19
CA ASN A 293 17.86 -12.09 0.43
C ASN A 293 17.70 -11.07 -0.72
N ARG A 294 16.78 -11.37 -1.65
CA ARG A 294 16.50 -10.54 -2.83
C ARG A 294 16.09 -9.12 -2.45
N HIS A 295 15.42 -8.92 -1.32
CA HIS A 295 15.14 -7.57 -0.80
C HIS A 295 16.43 -6.85 -0.45
N THR A 296 17.33 -7.48 0.33
CA THR A 296 18.62 -6.88 0.70
C THR A 296 19.46 -6.55 -0.52
N GLY A 297 19.49 -7.44 -1.52
CA GLY A 297 20.16 -7.18 -2.80
C GLY A 297 19.59 -5.96 -3.53
N LEU A 298 18.26 -5.87 -3.65
CA LEU A 298 17.62 -4.72 -4.29
C LEU A 298 17.83 -3.42 -3.51
N LEU A 299 17.72 -3.44 -2.19
CA LEU A 299 17.97 -2.27 -1.34
C LEU A 299 19.41 -1.77 -1.48
N LYS A 300 20.38 -2.70 -1.48
CA LYS A 300 21.79 -2.39 -1.72
C LYS A 300 21.96 -1.75 -3.10
N ASP A 301 21.40 -2.34 -4.15
CA ASP A 301 21.52 -1.79 -5.50
C ASP A 301 20.84 -0.41 -5.62
N THR A 302 19.69 -0.21 -4.97
CA THR A 302 18.99 1.08 -4.92
C THR A 302 19.89 2.13 -4.25
N PHE A 303 20.49 1.78 -3.12
CA PHE A 303 21.41 2.64 -2.40
C PHE A 303 22.63 3.03 -3.26
N GLU A 304 23.32 2.07 -3.87
CA GLU A 304 24.50 2.32 -4.71
C GLU A 304 24.19 3.21 -5.92
N GLN A 305 22.96 3.13 -6.45
CA GLN A 305 22.53 4.01 -7.54
C GLN A 305 22.18 5.42 -7.06
N LEU A 306 21.60 5.57 -5.87
CA LEU A 306 21.31 6.87 -5.27
C LEU A 306 22.57 7.63 -4.89
N GLU A 307 23.59 6.96 -4.36
CA GLU A 307 24.88 7.58 -4.04
C GLU A 307 25.53 8.21 -5.30
N LYS A 308 25.33 7.61 -6.47
CA LYS A 308 25.79 8.14 -7.76
C LYS A 308 25.01 9.37 -8.25
N LEU A 309 23.89 9.72 -7.63
CA LEU A 309 23.03 10.83 -8.09
C LEU A 309 23.43 12.20 -7.57
N GLY A 310 24.20 12.30 -6.49
CA GLY A 310 24.64 13.59 -5.99
C GLY A 310 25.59 13.52 -4.81
N PRO A 311 26.51 14.48 -4.68
CA PRO A 311 27.43 14.53 -3.56
C PRO A 311 26.66 14.71 -2.26
N GLY A 312 26.81 13.75 -1.34
CA GLY A 312 26.25 13.82 0.00
C GLY A 312 25.01 12.96 0.26
N ILE A 313 24.55 12.15 -0.70
CA ILE A 313 23.63 11.03 -0.46
C ILE A 313 24.44 9.84 0.04
N THR A 314 24.52 9.65 1.36
CA THR A 314 25.31 8.57 1.98
C THR A 314 24.41 7.66 2.81
N LEU A 315 24.84 6.40 2.99
CA LEU A 315 24.10 5.42 3.79
C LEU A 315 23.85 5.95 5.20
N GLN A 316 24.88 6.51 5.82
CA GLN A 316 24.80 7.06 7.17
C GLN A 316 23.72 8.14 7.33
N LYS A 317 23.50 8.97 6.31
CA LYS A 317 22.43 9.99 6.34
C LYS A 317 21.05 9.39 6.08
N LEU A 318 20.95 8.40 5.20
CA LEU A 318 19.72 7.68 4.96
C LEU A 318 19.31 6.88 6.20
N ASP A 319 20.22 6.10 6.78
CA ASP A 319 20.02 5.32 8.00
C ASP A 319 19.54 6.19 9.16
N LYS A 320 20.12 7.39 9.33
CA LYS A 320 19.61 8.34 10.33
C LYS A 320 18.14 8.71 10.10
N ASN A 321 17.75 8.94 8.85
CA ASN A 321 16.34 9.21 8.52
C ASN A 321 15.45 8.01 8.82
N TYR A 322 15.93 6.78 8.62
CA TYR A 322 15.21 5.56 8.98
C TYR A 322 15.07 5.39 10.48
N ALA A 323 16.12 5.66 11.25
CA ALA A 323 16.06 5.64 12.71
C ALA A 323 15.02 6.65 13.24
N GLU A 324 15.02 7.87 12.69
CA GLU A 324 14.01 8.90 12.99
C GLU A 324 12.60 8.47 12.56
N TYR A 325 12.44 7.82 11.39
CA TYR A 325 11.15 7.34 10.89
C TYR A 325 10.58 6.19 11.74
N LEU A 326 11.41 5.22 12.09
CA LEU A 326 11.02 4.02 12.85
C LEU A 326 10.95 4.28 14.35
N SER A 327 11.24 5.51 14.81
CA SER A 327 11.41 5.84 16.23
C SER A 327 12.37 4.89 16.95
N ILE A 328 13.38 4.37 16.23
CA ILE A 328 14.43 3.53 16.80
C ILE A 328 15.44 4.50 17.41
N SER A 329 15.28 4.77 18.70
CA SER A 329 16.33 5.39 19.52
C SER A 329 17.29 4.28 19.94
N ASP A 330 18.61 4.51 19.80
CA ASP A 330 19.68 3.59 20.24
C ASP A 330 19.50 3.07 21.68
#